data_AF-X1LPC5-F1
#
_entry.id   AF-X1LPC5-F1
#
_cell.length_a   1.000
_cell.length_b   1.000
_cell.length_c   1.000
_cell.angle_alpha   90.00
_cell.angle_beta   90.00
_cell.angle_gamma   90.00
#
_symmetry.space_group_name_H-M   'P 1'
#
loop_
_entity.id
_entity.type
_entity.pdbx_description
1 polymer ?
#
loop_
_entity_poly.entity_id
_entity_poly.type
_entity_poly.pdbx_seq_one_letter_code
_entity_poly.pdbx_strand_id
1 'polypeptide(L)'
;AAVAVAGYDLFTNEKWNIGSQPRVLNGIAVTGSTAAGDCEVELYVGMKLVTNIFNTALGFATRDHVQPLAGIWVPPGSKISCIVRTAPTTNPINVVLY
;
A
#
# COMPACT_ATOMS: atom_id res chain seq x y z
N ALA A 1 -8.84 -15.26 3.88
CA ALA A 1 -8.62 -13.88 4.35
C ALA A 1 -7.47 -13.91 5.35
N ALA A 2 -6.32 -13.36 5.00
CA ALA A 2 -5.23 -13.15 5.95
C ALA A 2 -5.46 -11.80 6.63
N VAL A 3 -5.53 -11.78 7.96
CA VAL A 3 -5.65 -10.53 8.72
C VAL A 3 -4.34 -9.77 8.50
N ALA A 4 -4.42 -8.55 7.97
CA ALA A 4 -3.28 -7.67 7.85
C ALA A 4 -2.84 -7.26 9.26
N VAL A 5 -1.86 -7.96 9.83
CA VAL A 5 -1.36 -7.66 11.18
C VAL A 5 -0.55 -6.36 11.14
N ALA A 6 -0.64 -5.54 12.18
CA ALA A 6 0.21 -4.35 12.30
C ALA A 6 1.69 -4.75 12.19
N GLY A 7 2.47 -3.99 11.41
CA GLY A 7 3.86 -4.27 11.07
C GLY A 7 4.05 -5.28 9.94
N TYR A 8 2.99 -5.89 9.40
CA TYR A 8 3.10 -6.79 8.26
C TYR A 8 3.28 -5.99 6.96
N ASP A 9 4.22 -6.43 6.12
CA ASP A 9 4.43 -5.89 4.78
C ASP A 9 3.55 -6.63 3.77
N LEU A 10 2.53 -5.93 3.28
CA LEU A 10 1.53 -6.43 2.34
C LEU A 10 2.14 -6.84 0.98
N PHE A 11 3.33 -6.33 0.64
CA PHE A 11 4.01 -6.64 -0.62
C PHE A 11 5.08 -7.72 -0.47
N THR A 12 5.20 -8.39 0.68
CA THR A 12 6.26 -9.39 0.93
C THR A 12 6.29 -10.52 -0.10
N ASN A 13 5.12 -10.99 -0.55
CA ASN A 13 5.00 -12.11 -1.50
C ASN A 13 4.80 -11.67 -2.95
N GLU A 14 4.86 -10.37 -3.22
CA GLU A 14 4.62 -9.85 -4.56
C GLU A 14 5.92 -9.82 -5.38
N LYS A 15 5.95 -10.52 -6.52
CA LYS A 15 7.16 -10.59 -7.38
C LYS A 15 7.59 -9.23 -7.92
N TRP A 16 6.67 -8.27 -7.97
CA TRP A 16 6.93 -6.91 -8.42
C TRP A 16 7.40 -5.99 -7.27
N ASN A 17 7.52 -6.46 -6.03
CA ASN A 17 8.03 -5.64 -4.92
C ASN A 17 9.49 -5.18 -5.15
N ILE A 18 10.30 -5.99 -5.82
CA ILE A 18 11.69 -5.73 -6.19
C ILE A 18 11.83 -5.93 -7.69
N GLY A 19 12.38 -4.94 -8.38
CA GLY A 19 12.55 -4.96 -9.83
C GLY A 19 13.93 -4.45 -10.23
N SER A 20 14.47 -4.99 -11.32
CA SER A 20 15.76 -4.58 -11.90
C SER A 20 15.66 -3.31 -12.74
N GLN A 21 14.45 -2.82 -13.01
CA GLN A 21 14.20 -1.61 -13.79
C GLN A 21 13.76 -0.46 -12.88
N PRO A 22 14.08 0.81 -13.24
CA PRO A 22 13.54 1.96 -12.54
C PRO A 22 12.03 2.03 -12.72
N ARG A 23 11.30 2.39 -11.67
CA ARG A 23 9.84 2.43 -11.65
C ARG A 23 9.36 3.78 -11.13
N VAL A 24 8.17 4.19 -11.54
CA VAL A 24 7.54 5.43 -11.06
C VAL A 24 6.21 5.04 -10.44
N LEU A 25 6.00 5.41 -9.18
CA LEU A 25 4.74 5.21 -8.50
C LEU A 25 3.85 6.43 -8.75
N ASN A 26 2.74 6.21 -9.44
CA ASN A 26 1.80 7.25 -9.85
C ASN A 26 0.57 7.30 -8.96
N GLY A 27 0.26 6.21 -8.26
CA GLY A 27 -0.89 6.20 -7.37
C GLY A 27 -0.96 4.95 -6.50
N ILE A 28 -1.72 5.09 -5.43
CA ILE A 28 -2.00 3.99 -4.51
C ILE A 28 -3.45 4.10 -4.04
N ALA A 29 -4.16 2.98 -4.09
CA ALA A 29 -5.50 2.86 -3.54
C ALA A 29 -5.45 1.89 -2.36
N VAL A 30 -5.92 2.34 -1.20
CA VAL A 30 -6.04 1.54 0.00
C VAL A 30 -7.53 1.50 0.36
N THR A 31 -8.10 0.30 0.36
CA THR A 31 -9.52 0.07 0.65
C THR A 31 -9.68 -1.18 1.51
N GLY A 32 -10.85 -1.34 2.10
CA GLY A 32 -11.16 -2.46 2.98
C GLY A 32 -11.36 -1.99 4.42
N SER A 33 -11.16 -2.91 5.36
CA SER A 33 -11.47 -2.74 6.79
C SER A 33 -12.96 -2.52 7.13
N THR A 34 -13.24 -2.17 8.38
CA THR A 34 -14.56 -2.08 9.02
C THR A 34 -15.21 -0.70 8.84
N ALA A 35 -14.39 0.35 8.77
CA ALA A 35 -14.81 1.74 8.52
C ALA A 35 -13.78 2.47 7.66
N ALA A 36 -14.18 3.44 6.84
CA ALA A 36 -13.21 4.31 6.17
C ALA A 36 -12.43 5.15 7.20
N GLY A 37 -11.12 5.25 7.03
CA GLY A 37 -10.21 5.98 7.92
C GLY A 37 -9.74 5.20 9.16
N ASP A 38 -10.14 3.93 9.32
CA ASP A 38 -9.75 3.13 10.49
C ASP A 38 -8.40 2.40 10.32
N CYS A 39 -7.91 2.28 9.09
CA CYS A 39 -6.67 1.60 8.76
C CYS A 39 -5.68 2.53 8.10
N GLU A 40 -4.43 2.41 8.52
CA GLU A 40 -3.33 3.19 8.00
C GLU A 40 -2.24 2.26 7.51
N VAL A 41 -1.77 2.51 6.29
CA VAL A 41 -0.61 1.83 5.72
C VAL A 41 0.46 2.84 5.33
N GLU A 42 1.71 2.47 5.56
CA GLU A 42 2.89 3.24 5.23
C GLU A 42 3.55 2.65 3.98
N LEU A 43 3.71 3.48 2.96
CA LEU A 43 4.43 3.12 1.76
C LEU A 43 5.91 3.47 1.94
N TYR A 44 6.78 2.48 1.74
CA TYR A 44 8.22 2.63 1.77
C TYR A 44 8.83 2.28 0.42
N VAL A 45 9.86 3.03 0.05
CA VAL A 45 10.76 2.71 -1.06
C VAL A 45 12.17 2.60 -0.50
N GLY A 46 12.69 1.38 -0.44
CA GLY A 46 13.90 1.05 0.30
C GLY A 46 13.71 1.35 1.79
N MET A 47 14.46 2.34 2.29
CA MET A 47 14.38 2.82 3.69
C MET A 47 13.62 4.15 3.82
N LYS A 48 13.16 4.74 2.71
CA LYS A 48 12.50 6.04 2.71
C LYS A 48 10.99 5.85 2.87
N LEU A 49 10.41 6.45 3.91
CA LEU A 49 8.96 6.62 4.01
C LEU A 49 8.52 7.57 2.89
N VAL A 50 7.63 7.07 2.05
CA VAL A 50 7.10 7.79 0.91
C VAL A 50 5.88 8.59 1.33
N THR A 51 4.89 7.92 1.90
CA THR A 51 3.65 8.52 2.37
C THR A 51 2.91 7.53 3.26
N ASN A 52 1.90 8.04 3.96
CA ASN A 52 1.00 7.27 4.80
C ASN A 52 -0.41 7.48 4.23
N ILE A 53 -1.13 6.37 4.05
CA ILE A 53 -2.46 6.38 3.43
C ILE A 53 -3.44 5.69 4.35
N PHE A 54 -4.59 6.34 4.52
CA PHE A 54 -5.73 5.76 5.20
C PHE A 54 -6.64 5.06 4.20
N ASN A 55 -7.33 4.01 4.64
CA ASN A 55 -8.34 3.38 3.81
C ASN A 55 -9.49 4.37 3.51
N THR A 56 -9.77 4.60 2.24
CA THR A 56 -10.76 5.61 1.82
C THR A 56 -12.17 5.04 1.70
N ALA A 57 -12.29 3.74 1.52
CA ALA A 57 -13.58 3.06 1.33
C ALA A 57 -13.53 1.60 1.82
N LEU A 58 -14.72 1.07 2.08
CA LEU A 58 -14.96 -0.34 2.36
C LEU A 58 -14.98 -1.15 1.06
N GLY A 59 -14.53 -2.41 1.10
CA GLY A 59 -14.58 -3.32 -0.05
C GLY A 59 -13.33 -3.28 -0.92
N PHE A 60 -13.50 -3.32 -2.25
CA PHE A 60 -12.40 -3.43 -3.22
C PHE A 60 -12.01 -2.08 -3.81
N ALA A 61 -10.71 -1.88 -4.03
CA ALA A 61 -10.15 -0.69 -4.64
C ALA A 61 -10.51 -0.63 -6.14
N THR A 62 -11.46 0.25 -6.48
CA THR A 62 -11.67 0.75 -7.86
C THR A 62 -10.72 1.93 -8.17
N ARG A 63 -10.60 2.29 -9.45
CA ARG A 63 -9.77 3.42 -9.91
C ARG A 63 -10.14 4.77 -9.28
N ASP A 64 -11.35 4.91 -8.77
CA ASP A 64 -11.84 6.14 -8.13
C ASP A 64 -11.22 6.38 -6.74
N HIS A 65 -10.67 5.33 -6.12
CA HIS A 65 -10.05 5.39 -4.79
C HIS A 65 -8.52 5.59 -4.86
N VAL A 66 -7.97 5.81 -6.06
CA VAL A 66 -6.54 6.01 -6.25
C VAL A 66 -6.15 7.40 -5.75
N GLN A 67 -5.36 7.44 -4.69
CA GLN A 67 -4.67 8.66 -4.31
C GLN A 67 -3.44 8.82 -5.20
N PRO A 68 -3.31 9.96 -5.90
CA PRO A 68 -2.16 10.20 -6.75
C PRO A 68 -0.90 10.33 -5.90
N LEU A 69 0.11 9.54 -6.26
CA LEU A 69 1.48 9.74 -5.79
C LEU A 69 2.15 10.66 -6.81
N ALA A 70 2.95 11.64 -6.34
CA ALA A 70 3.54 12.67 -7.19
C ALA A 70 4.68 12.16 -8.10
N GLY A 71 4.51 11.01 -8.76
CA GLY A 71 5.48 10.40 -9.65
C GLY A 71 6.74 9.96 -8.91
N ILE A 72 6.58 9.13 -7.88
CA ILE A 72 7.67 8.83 -6.96
C ILE A 72 8.64 7.85 -7.61
N TRP A 73 9.86 8.32 -7.83
CA TRP A 73 10.90 7.54 -8.49
C TRP A 73 11.45 6.47 -7.56
N VAL A 74 11.38 5.23 -8.03
CA VAL A 74 11.90 4.03 -7.38
C VAL A 74 13.17 3.60 -8.13
N PRO A 75 14.34 3.68 -7.49
CA PRO A 75 15.58 3.20 -8.09
C PRO A 75 15.50 1.69 -8.41
N PRO A 76 16.24 1.22 -9.42
CA PRO A 76 16.40 -0.21 -9.67
C PRO A 76 16.91 -0.93 -8.42
N GLY A 77 16.38 -2.11 -8.13
CA GLY A 77 16.76 -2.91 -6.97
C GLY A 77 16.20 -2.43 -5.63
N SER A 78 15.51 -1.28 -5.57
CA SER A 78 14.86 -0.82 -4.35
C SER A 78 13.57 -1.60 -4.11
N LYS A 79 13.43 -2.12 -2.88
CA LYS A 79 12.21 -2.80 -2.44
C LYS A 79 11.10 -1.78 -2.20
N ILE A 80 9.92 -2.02 -2.76
CA ILE A 80 8.69 -1.32 -2.40
C ILE A 80 8.03 -2.15 -1.30
N SER A 81 7.78 -1.53 -0.15
CA SER A 81 7.13 -2.19 0.99
C SER A 81 5.89 -1.40 1.37
N CYS A 82 4.81 -2.07 1.72
CA CYS A 82 3.60 -1.44 2.24
C CYS A 82 3.32 -2.02 3.61
N ILE A 83 3.73 -1.29 4.65
CA ILE A 83 3.67 -1.75 6.02
C ILE A 83 2.37 -1.26 6.64
N VAL A 84 1.64 -2.18 7.25
CA VAL A 84 0.40 -1.84 7.97
C VAL A 84 0.77 -1.16 9.28
N ARG A 85 0.44 0.11 9.46
CA ARG A 85 0.64 0.81 10.73
C ARG A 85 -0.50 0.52 11.68
N THR A 86 -1.74 0.62 11.19
CA THR A 86 -2.96 0.35 11.97
C THR A 86 -3.73 -0.78 11.29
N ALA A 87 -3.88 -1.89 12.01
CA ALA A 87 -4.50 -3.10 11.50
C ALA A 87 -6.03 -2.98 11.40
N PRO A 88 -6.65 -3.60 10.38
CA PRO A 88 -8.09 -3.66 10.25
C PRO A 88 -8.68 -4.59 11.30
N THR A 89 -9.81 -4.20 11.86
CA THR A 89 -10.45 -4.96 12.94
C THR A 89 -11.30 -6.11 12.43
N THR A 90 -11.88 -6.05 11.22
CA THR A 90 -12.79 -7.10 10.73
C THR A 90 -12.63 -7.54 9.27
N ASN A 91 -12.22 -6.65 8.36
CA ASN A 91 -12.15 -6.98 6.92
C ASN A 91 -10.72 -6.99 6.38
N PRO A 92 -10.43 -7.81 5.34
CA PRO A 92 -9.14 -7.76 4.65
C PRO A 92 -8.92 -6.38 4.01
N ILE A 93 -7.71 -5.85 4.14
CA ILE A 93 -7.27 -4.65 3.42
C ILE A 93 -6.84 -5.05 2.02
N ASN A 94 -7.24 -4.25 1.04
CA ASN A 94 -6.81 -4.36 -0.35
C ASN A 94 -6.03 -3.10 -0.74
N VAL A 95 -4.82 -3.31 -1.25
CA VAL A 95 -3.92 -2.25 -1.71
C VAL A 95 -3.61 -2.48 -3.18
N VAL A 96 -3.86 -1.46 -4.00
CA VAL A 96 -3.51 -1.46 -5.43
C VAL A 96 -2.52 -0.33 -5.68
N LEU A 97 -1.38 -0.67 -6.27
CA LEU A 97 -0.31 0.26 -6.62
C LEU A 97 -0.27 0.46 -8.14
N TYR A 98 -0.12 1.71 -8.57
CA TYR A 98 -0.07 2.14 -9.98
C TYR A 98 1.27 2.79 -10.32
#